data_AF-A0A839EWX3-F1
#
_entry.id   AF-A0A839EWX3-F1
#
_cell.length_a   1.000
_cell.length_b   1.000
_cell.length_c   1.000
_cell.angle_alpha   90.00
_cell.angle_beta   90.00
_cell.angle_gamma   90.00
#
_symmetry.space_group_name_H-M   'P 1'
#
loop_
_entity.id
_entity.type
_entity.pdbx_description
1 polymer ?
#
loop_
_entity_poly.entity_id
_entity_poly.type
_entity_poly.pdbx_seq_one_letter_code
_entity_poly.pdbx_strand_id
1 'polypeptide(L)'
;MTTDIQRADTRLRRTTALVLALAVPAAAALVYFAQRWLIERAIASSIEDLVVQMRHWIGIAVAASAACLFVLAIHALRRARAAAAQQRWPVAGARVLRDTPVRHGEAALRAARLLKLVSLLLFVFAAATFALSWRLFGV
;
A
#
# COMPACT_ATOMS: atom_id res chain seq x y z
N MET A 1 4.90 -5.53 37.21
CA MET A 1 5.11 -4.63 36.06
C MET A 1 3.77 -4.44 35.36
N THR A 2 3.16 -3.27 35.48
CA THR A 2 1.91 -2.92 34.77
C THR A 2 2.21 -2.73 33.29
N THR A 3 1.74 -3.65 32.45
CA THR A 3 1.80 -3.52 31.00
C THR A 3 0.91 -2.36 30.57
N ASP A 4 1.51 -1.23 30.20
CA ASP A 4 0.78 -0.13 29.56
C ASP A 4 0.28 -0.60 28.19
N ILE A 5 -1.02 -0.50 27.95
CA ILE A 5 -1.68 -0.95 26.72
C ILE A 5 -2.27 0.26 26.03
N GLN A 6 -1.84 0.49 24.79
CA GLN A 6 -2.46 1.48 23.93
C GLN A 6 -3.71 0.87 23.29
N ARG A 7 -4.88 1.39 23.69
CA ARG A 7 -6.19 0.88 23.24
C ARG A 7 -6.44 1.21 21.76
N ALA A 8 -7.15 0.30 21.10
CA ALA A 8 -7.58 0.45 19.72
C ALA A 8 -8.52 1.64 19.52
N ASP A 9 -8.31 2.39 18.43
CA ASP A 9 -9.22 3.44 18.00
C ASP A 9 -10.38 2.83 17.19
N THR A 10 -11.59 2.92 17.75
CA THR A 10 -12.81 2.39 17.13
C THR A 10 -13.18 3.12 15.85
N ARG A 11 -12.90 4.42 15.73
CA ARG A 11 -13.16 5.19 14.51
C ARG A 11 -12.24 4.72 13.39
N LEU A 12 -10.95 4.56 13.68
CA LEU A 12 -9.99 4.04 12.70
C LEU A 12 -10.41 2.65 12.20
N ARG A 13 -10.81 1.75 13.10
CA ARG A 13 -11.31 0.41 12.73
C ARG A 13 -12.52 0.48 11.80
N ARG A 14 -13.49 1.35 12.08
CA ARG A 14 -14.69 1.52 11.24
C ARG A 14 -14.33 2.07 9.88
N THR A 15 -13.48 3.11 9.80
CA THR A 15 -13.04 3.66 8.52
C THR A 15 -12.28 2.62 7.70
N THR A 16 -11.36 1.87 8.31
CA THR A 16 -10.65 0.79 7.62
C THR A 16 -11.60 -0.30 7.13
N ALA A 17 -12.57 -0.73 7.95
CA ALA A 17 -13.56 -1.71 7.55
C ALA A 17 -14.42 -1.21 6.39
N LEU A 18 -14.88 0.04 6.41
CA LEU A 18 -15.65 0.66 5.32
C LEU A 18 -14.83 0.74 4.03
N VAL A 19 -13.57 1.20 4.11
CA VAL A 19 -12.68 1.27 2.94
C VAL A 19 -12.47 -0.11 2.34
N LEU A 20 -12.22 -1.14 3.16
CA LEU A 20 -12.08 -2.52 2.68
C LEU A 20 -13.38 -3.07 2.08
N ALA A 21 -14.51 -2.81 2.74
CA ALA A 21 -15.83 -3.24 2.26
C ALA A 21 -16.22 -2.60 0.93
N LEU A 22 -15.75 -1.38 0.64
CA LEU A 22 -15.95 -0.72 -0.66
C LEU A 22 -14.90 -1.11 -1.70
N ALA A 23 -13.65 -1.38 -1.27
CA ALA A 23 -12.58 -1.77 -2.17
C ALA A 23 -12.84 -3.12 -2.86
N VAL A 24 -13.43 -4.09 -2.15
CA VAL A 24 -13.74 -5.42 -2.69
C VAL A 24 -14.74 -5.35 -3.87
N PRO A 25 -15.95 -4.77 -3.74
CA PRO A 25 -16.89 -4.67 -4.84
C PRO A 25 -16.36 -3.76 -5.95
N ALA A 26 -15.60 -2.71 -5.64
CA ALA A 26 -14.95 -1.88 -6.65
C ALA A 26 -13.95 -2.67 -7.50
N ALA A 27 -13.12 -3.52 -6.86
CA ALA A 27 -12.20 -4.41 -7.57
C ALA A 27 -12.95 -5.44 -8.44
N ALA A 28 -14.02 -6.04 -7.92
CA ALA A 28 -14.85 -6.98 -8.67
C ALA A 28 -15.51 -6.31 -9.90
N ALA A 29 -16.06 -5.11 -9.72
CA ALA A 29 -16.63 -4.33 -10.82
C ALA A 29 -15.57 -3.99 -11.87
N LEU A 30 -14.37 -3.56 -11.45
CA LEU A 30 -13.26 -3.25 -12.37
C LEU A 30 -12.88 -4.46 -13.21
N VAL A 31 -12.77 -5.65 -12.59
CA VAL A 31 -12.48 -6.91 -13.32
C VAL A 31 -13.59 -7.23 -14.31
N TYR A 32 -14.86 -7.14 -13.90
CA TYR A 32 -15.99 -7.39 -14.77
C TYR A 32 -16.01 -6.46 -16.00
N PHE A 33 -15.83 -5.15 -15.78
CA PHE A 33 -15.78 -4.17 -16.86
C PHE A 33 -14.56 -4.37 -17.76
N ALA A 34 -13.40 -4.70 -17.20
CA ALA A 34 -12.19 -4.98 -17.98
C ALA A 34 -12.38 -6.21 -18.89
N GLN A 35 -12.98 -7.28 -18.37
CA GLN A 35 -13.29 -8.47 -19.17
C GLN A 35 -14.27 -8.16 -20.30
N ARG A 36 -15.35 -7.43 -19.99
CA ARG A 36 -16.34 -7.06 -20.99
C ARG A 36 -15.74 -6.18 -22.08
N TRP A 37 -14.98 -5.16 -21.69
CA TRP A 37 -14.25 -4.28 -22.61
C TRP A 37 -13.29 -5.07 -23.50
N LEU A 38 -12.57 -6.05 -22.94
CA LEU A 38 -11.63 -6.89 -23.69
C LEU A 38 -12.35 -7.73 -24.76
N ILE A 39 -13.49 -8.32 -24.42
CA ILE A 39 -14.29 -9.12 -25.38
C ILE A 39 -14.81 -8.22 -26.51
N GLU A 40 -15.38 -7.06 -26.17
CA GLU A 40 -15.90 -6.11 -27.16
C GLU A 40 -14.78 -5.62 -28.11
N ARG A 41 -13.58 -5.35 -27.57
CA ARG A 41 -12.42 -4.92 -28.36
C ARG A 41 -11.79 -6.03 -29.19
N ALA A 42 -11.75 -7.25 -28.69
CA ALA A 42 -11.20 -8.40 -29.42
C ALA A 42 -12.00 -8.70 -30.71
N ILE A 43 -13.30 -8.39 -30.72
CA ILE A 43 -14.16 -8.56 -31.89
C ILE A 43 -13.99 -7.39 -32.88
N ALA A 44 -13.77 -6.18 -32.37
CA ALA A 44 -13.85 -4.94 -33.16
C ALA A 44 -12.50 -4.35 -33.61
N SER A 45 -11.36 -4.84 -33.12
CA SER A 45 -10.04 -4.22 -33.33
C SER A 45 -9.00 -5.21 -33.86
N SER A 46 -7.97 -4.69 -34.52
CA SER A 46 -6.80 -5.50 -34.90
C SER A 46 -6.06 -5.98 -33.64
N ILE A 47 -5.35 -7.11 -33.75
CA ILE A 47 -4.57 -7.67 -32.63
C ILE A 47 -3.50 -6.66 -32.18
N GLU A 48 -2.88 -5.94 -33.11
CA GLU A 48 -1.83 -4.95 -32.84
C GLU A 48 -2.35 -3.79 -31.98
N ASP A 49 -3.52 -3.23 -32.34
CA ASP A 49 -4.15 -2.16 -31.56
C ASP A 49 -4.55 -2.62 -30.16
N LEU A 50 -5.01 -3.87 -30.03
CA LEU A 50 -5.38 -4.46 -28.75
C LEU A 50 -4.16 -4.59 -27.83
N VAL A 51 -3.03 -5.07 -28.37
CA VAL A 51 -1.77 -5.20 -27.63
C VAL A 51 -1.29 -3.84 -27.12
N VAL A 52 -1.32 -2.81 -27.96
CA VAL A 52 -0.90 -1.44 -27.57
C VAL A 52 -1.80 -0.88 -26.46
N GLN A 53 -3.12 -1.05 -26.57
CA GLN A 53 -4.07 -0.59 -25.55
C GLN A 53 -3.91 -1.36 -24.23
N MET A 54 -3.76 -2.68 -24.28
CA MET A 54 -3.49 -3.49 -23.08
C MET A 54 -2.19 -3.07 -22.41
N ARG A 55 -1.13 -2.80 -23.18
CA ARG A 55 0.16 -2.34 -22.65
C ARG A 55 0.01 -1.02 -21.90
N HIS A 56 -0.78 -0.08 -22.42
CA HIS A 56 -1.11 1.17 -21.73
C HIS A 56 -1.87 0.94 -20.44
N TRP A 57 -2.94 0.13 -20.45
CA TRP A 57 -3.72 -0.14 -19.24
C TRP A 57 -2.90 -0.84 -18.15
N ILE A 58 -2.07 -1.82 -18.53
CA ILE A 58 -1.15 -2.49 -17.61
C ILE A 58 -0.14 -1.47 -17.08
N GLY A 59 0.43 -0.62 -17.94
CA GLY A 59 1.33 0.46 -17.54
C GLY A 59 0.69 1.37 -16.49
N ILE A 60 -0.55 1.82 -16.71
CA ILE A 60 -1.29 2.67 -15.77
C ILE A 60 -1.50 1.95 -14.43
N ALA A 61 -1.91 0.68 -14.45
CA ALA A 61 -2.12 -0.11 -13.24
C ALA A 61 -0.82 -0.32 -12.44
N VAL A 62 0.30 -0.58 -13.13
CA VAL A 62 1.61 -0.73 -12.51
C VAL A 62 2.08 0.60 -11.92
N ALA A 63 1.93 1.72 -12.64
CA ALA A 63 2.25 3.05 -12.13
C ALA A 63 1.43 3.42 -10.88
N ALA A 64 0.12 3.16 -10.90
CA ALA A 64 -0.75 3.37 -9.75
C ALA A 64 -0.32 2.51 -8.54
N SER A 65 0.06 1.26 -8.78
CA SER A 65 0.59 0.37 -7.75
C SER A 65 1.89 0.88 -7.15
N ALA A 66 2.82 1.38 -7.99
CA ALA A 66 4.07 1.99 -7.54
C ALA A 66 3.81 3.21 -6.64
N ALA A 67 2.86 4.07 -7.02
CA ALA A 67 2.47 5.23 -6.20
C ALA A 67 1.91 4.80 -4.83
N CYS A 68 1.05 3.77 -4.79
CA CYS A 68 0.53 3.21 -3.54
C CYS A 68 1.66 2.68 -2.63
N LEU A 69 2.60 1.92 -3.20
CA LEU A 69 3.78 1.42 -2.47
C LEU A 69 4.63 2.56 -1.91
N PHE A 70 4.82 3.63 -2.69
CA PHE A 70 5.60 4.80 -2.27
C PHE A 70 4.95 5.53 -1.10
N VAL A 71 3.63 5.74 -1.15
CA VAL A 71 2.86 6.34 -0.03
C VAL A 71 2.99 5.48 1.24
N LEU A 72 2.87 4.16 1.13
CA LEU A 72 3.06 3.24 2.24
C LEU A 72 4.49 3.27 2.79
N ALA A 73 5.50 3.34 1.92
CA ALA A 73 6.90 3.44 2.29
C ALA A 73 7.17 4.70 3.12
N ILE A 74 6.66 5.86 2.67
CA ILE A 74 6.75 7.14 3.39
C ILE A 74 6.04 7.05 4.74
N HIS A 75 4.84 6.47 4.77
CA HIS A 75 4.09 6.31 6.02
C HIS A 75 4.86 5.48 7.04
N ALA A 76 5.39 4.32 6.62
CA ALA A 76 6.22 3.46 7.44
C ALA A 76 7.49 4.18 7.93
N LEU A 77 8.17 4.94 7.05
CA LEU A 77 9.37 5.70 7.42
C LEU A 77 9.08 6.76 8.48
N ARG A 78 8.00 7.53 8.30
CA ARG A 78 7.57 8.57 9.25
C ARG A 78 7.29 7.96 10.62
N ARG A 79 6.59 6.81 10.65
CA ARG A 79 6.31 6.06 11.89
C ARG A 79 7.59 5.51 12.53
N ALA A 80 8.53 4.98 11.75
CA ALA A 80 9.80 4.46 12.25
C ALA A 80 10.64 5.56 12.89
N ARG A 81 10.75 6.72 12.23
CA ARG A 81 11.47 7.90 12.74
C ARG A 81 10.85 8.41 14.04
N ALA A 82 9.52 8.54 14.08
CA ALA A 82 8.82 8.98 15.28
C ALA A 82 9.00 7.99 16.46
N ALA A 83 8.95 6.69 16.19
CA ALA A 83 9.17 5.66 17.21
C ALA A 83 10.61 5.67 17.75
N ALA A 84 11.61 5.91 16.89
CA ALA A 84 13.00 6.03 17.30
C ALA A 84 13.24 7.30 18.14
N ALA A 85 12.66 8.44 17.73
CA ALA A 85 12.79 9.71 18.44
C ALA A 85 12.14 9.67 19.84
N GLN A 86 10.99 9.01 19.98
CA GLN A 86 10.27 8.89 21.25
C GLN A 86 10.72 7.70 22.09
N GLN A 87 11.58 6.82 21.55
CA GLN A 87 11.96 5.52 22.14
C GLN A 87 10.76 4.73 22.69
N ARG A 88 9.61 4.85 22.00
CA ARG A 88 8.32 4.30 22.41
C ARG A 88 7.61 3.73 21.19
N TRP A 89 7.11 2.51 21.32
CA TRP A 89 6.27 1.85 20.32
C TRP A 89 5.01 1.30 20.97
N PRO A 90 3.80 1.61 20.48
CA PRO A 90 3.50 2.54 19.39
C PRO A 90 3.85 4.00 19.74
N VAL A 91 3.96 4.84 18.71
CA VAL A 91 4.23 6.28 18.87
C VAL A 91 3.12 6.92 19.71
N ALA A 92 3.48 7.85 20.60
CA ALA A 92 2.50 8.57 21.42
C ALA A 92 1.48 9.31 20.52
N GLY A 93 0.19 9.18 20.84
CA GLY A 93 -0.90 9.74 20.04
C GLY A 93 -1.19 9.00 18.71
N ALA A 94 -0.46 7.92 18.41
CA ALA A 94 -0.80 7.09 17.26
C ALA A 94 -2.13 6.35 17.47
N ARG A 95 -2.97 6.36 16.44
CA ARG A 95 -4.15 5.50 16.39
C ARG A 95 -3.72 4.09 16.02
N VAL A 96 -4.12 3.10 16.81
CA VAL A 96 -3.83 1.69 16.58
C VAL A 96 -5.13 0.93 16.26
N LEU A 97 -5.05 -0.05 15.37
CA LEU A 97 -6.19 -0.88 14.96
C LEU A 97 -6.52 -1.98 15.97
N ARG A 98 -5.51 -2.43 16.73
CA ARG A 98 -5.60 -3.47 17.76
C ARG A 98 -4.91 -2.98 19.02
N ASP A 99 -5.40 -3.43 20.17
CA ASP A 99 -4.74 -3.20 21.44
C ASP A 99 -3.30 -3.69 21.35
N THR A 100 -2.37 -2.76 21.55
CA THR A 100 -0.94 -3.02 21.35
C THR A 100 -0.22 -2.71 22.66
N PRO A 101 0.62 -3.64 23.17
CA PRO A 101 1.41 -3.36 24.35
C PRO A 101 2.44 -2.28 24.04
N VAL A 102 2.57 -1.31 24.95
CA VAL A 102 3.55 -0.25 24.86
C VAL A 102 4.92 -0.81 25.22
N ARG A 103 5.88 -0.59 24.32
CA ARG A 103 7.28 -0.99 24.45
C ARG A 103 8.14 0.27 24.57
N HIS A 104 9.14 0.23 25.42
CA HIS A 104 10.10 1.31 25.66
C HIS A 104 11.53 0.89 25.36
N GLY A 105 12.41 1.87 25.13
CA GLY A 105 13.85 1.66 24.97
C GLY A 105 14.20 0.74 23.81
N GLU A 106 15.07 -0.25 24.04
CA GLU A 106 15.57 -1.13 22.99
C GLU A 106 14.49 -1.92 22.24
N ALA A 107 13.41 -2.31 22.93
CA ALA A 107 12.29 -3.01 22.29
C ALA A 107 11.55 -2.11 21.30
N ALA A 108 11.43 -0.81 21.60
CA ALA A 108 10.88 0.18 20.68
C ALA A 108 11.82 0.43 19.49
N LEU A 109 13.14 0.51 19.76
CA LEU A 109 14.15 0.68 18.70
C LEU A 109 14.21 -0.52 17.74
N ARG A 110 14.01 -1.75 18.23
CA ARG A 110 13.88 -2.94 17.37
C ARG A 110 12.67 -2.83 16.44
N ALA A 111 11.51 -2.41 16.97
CA ALA A 111 10.32 -2.19 16.15
C ALA A 111 10.53 -1.07 15.11
N ALA A 112 11.17 0.04 15.50
CA ALA A 112 11.52 1.13 14.59
C ALA A 112 12.48 0.69 13.47
N ARG A 113 13.50 -0.14 13.79
CA ARG A 113 14.41 -0.72 12.79
C ARG A 113 13.68 -1.63 11.81
N LEU A 114 12.82 -2.51 12.32
CA LEU A 114 12.01 -3.40 11.46
C LEU A 114 11.13 -2.59 10.51
N LEU A 115 10.47 -1.54 11.02
CA LEU A 115 9.63 -0.68 10.19
C LEU A 115 10.44 0.13 9.16
N LYS A 116 11.67 0.53 9.50
CA LYS A 116 12.62 1.15 8.56
C LYS A 116 13.01 0.18 7.44
N LEU A 117 13.27 -1.10 7.76
CA LEU A 117 13.56 -2.13 6.75
C LEU A 117 12.35 -2.37 5.84
N VAL A 118 11.15 -2.47 6.39
CA VAL A 118 9.90 -2.59 5.60
C VAL A 118 9.74 -1.38 4.68
N SER A 119 9.97 -0.17 5.20
CA SER A 119 9.93 1.06 4.39
C SER A 119 10.93 1.02 3.23
N LEU A 120 12.18 0.61 3.49
CA LEU A 120 13.20 0.46 2.46
C LEU A 120 12.78 -0.55 1.38
N LEU A 121 12.28 -1.71 1.80
CA LEU A 121 11.79 -2.74 0.89
C LEU A 121 10.63 -2.22 0.02
N LEU A 122 9.69 -1.47 0.60
CA LEU A 122 8.60 -0.83 -0.14
C LEU A 122 9.10 0.20 -1.14
N PHE A 123 10.12 1.00 -0.81
CA PHE A 123 10.75 1.92 -1.77
C PHE A 123 11.42 1.17 -2.93
N VAL A 124 12.11 0.06 -2.65
CA VAL A 124 12.73 -0.78 -3.69
C VAL A 124 11.66 -1.34 -4.62
N PHE A 125 10.57 -1.88 -4.08
CA PHE A 125 9.45 -2.38 -4.89
C PHE A 125 8.76 -1.27 -5.68
N ALA A 126 8.56 -0.08 -5.07
CA ALA A 126 7.99 1.07 -5.78
C ALA A 126 8.90 1.51 -6.95
N ALA A 127 10.21 1.57 -6.75
CA ALA A 127 11.16 1.91 -7.80
C ALA A 127 11.20 0.85 -8.92
N ALA A 128 11.21 -0.43 -8.56
CA ALA A 128 11.21 -1.53 -9.53
C ALA A 128 9.91 -1.56 -10.35
N THR A 129 8.75 -1.39 -9.71
CA THR A 129 7.46 -1.32 -10.40
C THR A 129 7.35 -0.09 -11.29
N PHE A 130 7.84 1.07 -10.83
CA PHE A 130 7.89 2.29 -11.66
C PHE A 130 8.80 2.11 -12.89
N ALA A 131 10.00 1.52 -12.72
CA ALA A 131 10.89 1.23 -13.83
C ALA A 131 10.27 0.26 -14.85
N LEU A 132 9.54 -0.76 -14.37
CA LEU A 132 8.80 -1.68 -15.23
C LEU A 132 7.68 -0.94 -15.98
N SER A 133 6.94 -0.07 -15.30
CA SER A 133 5.91 0.75 -15.92
C SER A 133 6.49 1.63 -17.04
N TRP A 134 7.66 2.23 -16.83
CA TRP A 134 8.32 3.06 -17.84
C TRP A 134 8.67 2.25 -19.09
N ARG A 135 9.12 1.00 -18.92
CA ARG A 135 9.35 0.07 -20.05
C ARG A 135 8.09 -0.37 -20.77
N LEU A 136 6.93 -0.33 -20.11
CA LEU A 136 5.65 -0.63 -20.75
C LEU A 136 5.12 0.57 -21.56
N PHE A 137 5.44 1.80 -21.14
CA PHE A 137 5.08 3.00 -21.90
C PHE A 137 6.09 3.34 -23.00
N GLY A 138 7.38 3.12 -22.77
CA GLY A 138 8.43 3.26 -23.78
C GLY A 138 8.41 2.09 -24.78
N VAL A 139 8.65 2.42 -26.05
CA VAL A 139 8.98 1.44 -27.11
C VAL A 139 10.24 0.66 -26.74
#